data_AF-A0A930H967-F1
#
_entry.id   AF-A0A930H967-F1
#
_cell.length_a   1.000
_cell.length_b   1.000
_cell.length_c   1.000
_cell.angle_alpha   90.00
_cell.angle_beta   90.00
_cell.angle_gamma   90.00
#
_symmetry.space_group_name_H-M   'P 1'
#
loop_
_entity.id
_entity.type
_entity.pdbx_description
1 polymer ?
#
loop_
_entity_poly.entity_id
_entity_poly.type
_entity_poly.pdbx_seq_one_letter_code
_entity_poly.pdbx_strand_id
1 'polypeptide(L)'
;MLEFRPVRLDDQDFAKTVICSSGCHGADYSFANLYIWRHAYEPEIAFIGERMIIRMPKYGYIFAYPKGSGDVKPIIDELLEDAHSRDQKLIMRGLTPKTLEEFEPVYGDRFTIEENREDADYIYTVEKLRDLRGRKLSSKRNHIK
;
A
#
# COMPACT_ATOMS: atom_id res chain seq x y z
N MET A 1 -3.36 -2.51 20.85
CA MET A 1 -4.15 -3.55 20.15
C MET A 1 -4.88 -2.91 18.99
N LEU A 2 -4.48 -3.27 17.78
CA LEU A 2 -5.07 -2.79 16.54
C LEU A 2 -6.50 -3.34 16.38
N GLU A 3 -7.49 -2.46 16.30
CA GLU A 3 -8.88 -2.84 16.02
C GLU A 3 -9.13 -2.85 14.52
N PHE A 4 -9.01 -4.04 13.93
CA PHE A 4 -9.32 -4.26 12.52
C PHE A 4 -10.81 -4.42 12.31
N ARG A 5 -11.32 -3.76 11.28
CA ARG A 5 -12.71 -3.84 10.84
C ARG A 5 -12.83 -3.73 9.32
N PRO A 6 -13.95 -4.14 8.72
CA PRO A 6 -14.19 -3.91 7.29
C PRO A 6 -14.07 -2.42 6.92
N VAL A 7 -13.60 -2.17 5.69
CA VAL A 7 -13.52 -0.81 5.11
C VAL A 7 -14.92 -0.22 4.97
N ARG A 8 -15.10 1.01 5.47
CA ARG A 8 -16.35 1.77 5.43
C ARG A 8 -16.18 3.03 4.59
N LEU A 9 -17.29 3.59 4.12
CA LEU A 9 -17.25 4.82 3.35
C LEU A 9 -16.70 6.00 4.18
N ASP A 10 -17.06 6.05 5.46
CA ASP A 10 -16.64 7.09 6.40
C ASP A 10 -15.13 7.11 6.67
N ASP A 11 -14.39 6.07 6.26
CA ASP A 11 -12.92 6.02 6.35
C ASP A 11 -12.25 6.93 5.30
N GLN A 12 -12.99 7.39 4.30
CA GLN A 12 -12.44 8.01 3.10
C GLN A 12 -11.51 9.18 3.39
N ASP A 13 -11.95 10.13 4.21
CA ASP A 13 -11.23 11.38 4.41
C ASP A 13 -9.93 11.13 5.19
N PHE A 14 -10.00 10.33 6.25
CA PHE A 14 -8.82 10.00 7.04
C PHE A 14 -7.84 9.12 6.27
N ALA A 15 -8.34 8.09 5.57
CA ALA A 15 -7.50 7.23 4.72
C ALA A 15 -6.74 8.07 3.68
N LYS A 16 -7.43 8.99 2.97
CA LYS A 16 -6.77 9.88 2.00
C LYS A 16 -5.67 10.72 2.64
N THR A 17 -5.92 11.33 3.80
CA THR A 17 -4.91 12.11 4.52
C THR A 17 -3.67 11.26 4.82
N VAL A 18 -3.86 10.07 5.39
CA VAL A 18 -2.76 9.16 5.77
C VAL A 18 -2.00 8.62 4.55
N ILE A 19 -2.71 8.26 3.47
CA ILE A 19 -2.10 7.81 2.22
C ILE A 19 -1.23 8.93 1.65
N CYS A 20 -1.71 10.16 1.66
CA CYS A 20 -0.99 11.26 1.07
C CYS A 20 0.16 11.80 1.91
N SER A 21 0.12 11.69 3.24
CA SER A 21 1.31 11.95 4.06
C SER A 21 2.46 10.98 3.78
N SER A 22 2.16 9.79 3.26
CA SER A 22 3.14 8.79 2.80
C SER A 22 3.57 8.94 1.32
N GLY A 23 3.20 10.05 0.67
CA GLY A 23 3.56 10.36 -0.71
C GLY A 23 2.54 9.94 -1.78
N CYS A 24 1.34 9.48 -1.39
CA CYS A 24 0.26 9.07 -2.30
C CYS A 24 0.66 7.99 -3.35
N HIS A 25 1.41 6.95 -2.96
CA HIS A 25 1.87 5.89 -3.88
C HIS A 25 1.16 4.55 -3.67
N GLY A 26 0.96 3.83 -4.78
CA GLY A 26 0.40 2.48 -4.83
C GLY A 26 -1.08 2.48 -5.19
N ALA A 27 -1.45 1.91 -6.33
CA ALA A 27 -2.84 1.84 -6.78
C ALA A 27 -3.73 1.12 -5.76
N ASP A 28 -3.21 0.08 -5.13
CA ASP A 28 -3.92 -0.70 -4.09
C ASP A 28 -4.24 0.10 -2.83
N TYR A 29 -3.51 1.18 -2.55
CA TYR A 29 -3.80 2.06 -1.41
C TYR A 29 -4.88 3.09 -1.72
N SER A 30 -5.23 3.32 -2.99
CA SER A 30 -6.32 4.24 -3.32
C SER A 30 -7.59 3.83 -2.56
N PHE A 31 -8.16 4.77 -1.79
CA PHE A 31 -9.39 4.50 -1.05
C PHE A 31 -10.51 4.00 -1.96
N ALA A 32 -10.59 4.50 -3.20
CA ALA A 32 -11.57 4.04 -4.17
C ALA A 32 -11.38 2.55 -4.50
N ASN A 33 -10.14 2.08 -4.66
CA ASN A 33 -9.85 0.66 -4.90
C ASN A 33 -10.17 -0.20 -3.66
N LEU A 34 -9.70 0.23 -2.48
CA LEU A 34 -10.01 -0.46 -1.22
C LEU A 34 -11.51 -0.61 -1.01
N TYR A 35 -12.27 0.45 -1.29
CA TYR A 35 -13.71 0.47 -1.11
C TYR A 35 -14.44 -0.35 -2.17
N ILE A 36 -14.19 -0.14 -3.47
CA ILE A 36 -14.95 -0.81 -4.53
C ILE A 36 -14.73 -2.32 -4.52
N TRP A 37 -13.52 -2.77 -4.17
CA TRP A 37 -13.16 -4.18 -4.15
C TRP A 37 -13.37 -4.87 -2.79
N ARG A 38 -13.90 -4.16 -1.79
CA ARG A 38 -14.02 -4.68 -0.41
C ARG A 38 -14.82 -5.97 -0.30
N HIS A 39 -15.81 -6.19 -1.16
CA HIS A 39 -16.61 -7.40 -1.15
C HIS A 39 -15.89 -8.60 -1.79
N ALA A 40 -14.95 -8.35 -2.70
CA ALA A 40 -14.20 -9.42 -3.38
C ALA A 40 -13.02 -9.91 -2.53
N TYR A 41 -12.24 -8.96 -1.98
CA TYR A 41 -11.01 -9.26 -1.24
C TYR A 41 -11.17 -9.25 0.28
N GLU A 42 -12.28 -8.69 0.79
CA GLU A 42 -12.56 -8.57 2.23
C GLU A 42 -11.38 -7.99 3.04
N PRO A 43 -10.79 -6.86 2.60
CA PRO A 43 -9.73 -6.21 3.36
C PRO A 43 -10.31 -5.61 4.64
N GLU A 44 -9.49 -5.61 5.68
CA GLU A 44 -9.79 -4.96 6.94
C GLU A 44 -8.80 -3.84 7.21
N ILE A 45 -9.29 -2.77 7.82
CA ILE A 45 -8.55 -1.55 8.11
C ILE A 45 -8.51 -1.31 9.61
N ALA A 46 -7.36 -0.86 10.10
CA ALA A 46 -7.18 -0.33 11.45
C ALA A 46 -6.44 1.01 11.37
N PHE A 47 -6.74 1.88 12.32
CA PHE A 47 -6.06 3.17 12.48
C PHE A 47 -5.41 3.26 13.85
N ILE A 48 -4.18 3.75 13.89
CA ILE A 48 -3.41 3.98 15.12
C ILE A 48 -2.58 5.23 14.96
N GLY A 49 -2.85 6.24 15.78
CA GLY A 49 -2.25 7.58 15.60
C GLY A 49 -2.48 8.10 14.17
N GLU A 50 -1.40 8.51 13.50
CA GLU A 50 -1.42 8.98 12.11
C GLU A 50 -1.12 7.88 11.09
N ARG A 51 -1.44 6.62 11.43
CA ARG A 51 -1.19 5.45 10.58
C ARG A 51 -2.44 4.67 10.24
N MET A 52 -2.40 4.09 9.05
CA MET A 52 -3.39 3.19 8.49
C MET A 52 -2.72 1.85 8.21
N ILE A 53 -3.34 0.79 8.72
CA ILE A 53 -2.91 -0.59 8.52
C ILE A 53 -4.03 -1.32 7.80
N ILE A 54 -3.67 -2.06 6.75
CA ILE A 54 -4.61 -2.87 5.98
C ILE A 54 -4.15 -4.32 6.09
N ARG A 55 -5.07 -5.22 6.46
CA ARG A 55 -4.84 -6.66 6.47
C ARG A 55 -5.79 -7.36 5.49
N MET A 56 -5.32 -8.48 4.94
CA MET A 56 -6.00 -9.26 3.90
C MET A 56 -6.26 -10.68 4.41
N PRO A 57 -7.18 -10.87 5.38
CA PRO A 57 -7.31 -12.11 6.13
C PRO A 57 -7.73 -13.30 5.25
N LYS A 58 -8.44 -13.04 4.16
CA LYS A 58 -8.86 -14.05 3.17
C LYS A 58 -7.69 -14.77 2.49
N TYR A 59 -6.52 -14.14 2.47
CA TYR A 59 -5.31 -14.64 1.79
C TYR A 59 -4.21 -15.08 2.78
N GLY A 60 -4.52 -15.10 4.08
CA GLY A 60 -3.60 -15.45 5.15
C GLY A 60 -3.20 -14.24 5.99
N TYR A 61 -2.06 -14.35 6.67
CA TYR A 61 -1.54 -13.31 7.56
C TYR A 61 -0.76 -12.23 6.78
N ILE A 62 -1.45 -11.60 5.82
CA ILE A 62 -0.89 -10.65 4.86
C ILE A 62 -1.36 -9.24 5.20
N PHE A 63 -0.40 -8.30 5.20
CA PHE A 63 -0.61 -6.89 5.46
C PHE A 63 -0.09 -6.05 4.29
N ALA A 64 -0.76 -4.94 4.02
CA ALA A 64 -0.15 -3.89 3.22
C ALA A 64 0.84 -3.12 4.11
N TYR A 65 1.98 -2.70 3.58
CA TYR A 65 2.95 -1.88 4.31
C TYR A 65 2.25 -0.65 4.94
N PRO A 66 2.41 -0.42 6.27
CA PRO A 66 1.67 0.64 6.96
C PRO A 66 1.89 2.01 6.32
N LYS A 67 0.80 2.74 6.06
CA LYS A 67 0.86 4.12 5.54
C LYS A 67 0.66 5.13 6.66
N GLY A 68 1.23 6.31 6.47
CA GLY A 68 1.11 7.42 7.39
C GLY A 68 2.43 8.06 7.76
N SER A 69 2.39 8.88 8.81
CA SER A 69 3.51 9.68 9.29
C SER A 69 4.21 9.03 10.49
N GLY A 70 5.40 9.53 10.84
CA GLY A 70 6.16 9.13 12.02
C GLY A 70 7.03 7.89 11.79
N ASP A 71 7.48 7.25 12.89
CA ASP A 71 8.24 5.99 12.83
C ASP A 71 7.27 4.81 12.60
N VAL A 72 7.64 3.91 11.69
CA VAL A 72 6.84 2.75 11.29
C VAL A 72 7.23 1.50 12.08
N LYS A 73 8.44 1.48 12.66
CA LYS A 73 8.99 0.33 13.38
C LYS A 73 8.08 -0.19 14.49
N PRO A 74 7.49 0.66 15.36
CA PRO A 74 6.63 0.15 16.42
C PRO A 74 5.44 -0.66 15.90
N ILE A 75 4.91 -0.30 14.72
CA ILE A 75 3.80 -1.03 14.10
C ILE A 75 4.29 -2.35 13.51
N ILE A 76 5.44 -2.35 12.85
CA ILE A 76 6.01 -3.58 12.27
C ILE A 76 6.38 -4.57 13.38
N ASP A 77 6.92 -4.07 14.50
CA ASP A 77 7.28 -4.89 15.66
C ASP A 77 6.01 -5.46 16.34
N GLU A 78 4.95 -4.67 16.54
CA GLU A 78 3.65 -5.17 17.04
C GLU A 78 3.06 -6.24 16.11
N LEU A 79 3.16 -6.06 14.78
CA LEU A 79 2.69 -7.05 13.80
C LEU A 79 3.53 -8.34 13.81
N LEU A 80 4.84 -8.25 14.02
CA LEU A 80 5.74 -9.40 14.17
C LEU A 80 5.43 -10.19 15.44
N GLU A 81 5.20 -9.50 16.55
CA GLU A 81 4.82 -10.12 17.83
C GLU A 81 3.45 -10.80 17.73
N ASP A 82 2.44 -10.14 17.14
CA ASP A 82 1.11 -10.74 16.93
C ASP A 82 1.20 -11.96 16.01
N ALA A 83 2.01 -11.90 14.93
CA ALA A 83 2.25 -13.04 14.05
C ALA A 83 2.86 -14.23 14.81
N HIS A 84 3.92 -13.98 15.59
CA HIS A 84 4.60 -15.00 16.38
C HIS A 84 3.67 -15.62 17.43
N SER A 85 2.86 -14.81 18.12
CA SER A 85 1.90 -15.28 19.12
C SER A 85 0.81 -16.20 18.55
N ARG A 86 0.56 -16.09 17.23
CA ARG A 86 -0.44 -16.86 16.49
C ARG A 86 0.14 -17.99 15.65
N ASP A 87 1.44 -18.25 15.76
CA ASP A 87 2.17 -19.20 14.91
C ASP A 87 1.98 -18.92 13.40
N GLN A 88 2.02 -17.63 13.04
CA GLN A 88 1.89 -17.14 11.66
C GLN A 88 3.20 -16.50 11.18
N LYS A 89 3.39 -16.51 9.85
CA LYS A 89 4.45 -15.72 9.20
C LYS A 89 3.87 -14.38 8.75
N LEU A 90 4.50 -13.28 9.16
CA LEU A 90 4.12 -11.95 8.67
C LEU A 90 4.55 -11.78 7.22
N ILE A 91 3.58 -11.53 6.34
CA ILE A 91 3.82 -11.15 4.95
C ILE A 91 3.38 -9.69 4.77
N MET A 92 4.27 -8.86 4.22
CA MET A 92 3.95 -7.47 3.88
C MET A 92 4.09 -7.23 2.38
N ARG A 93 3.14 -6.51 1.79
CA ARG A 93 3.13 -6.12 0.37
C ARG A 93 3.13 -4.60 0.20
N GLY A 94 3.55 -4.14 -0.98
CA GLY A 94 3.47 -2.72 -1.36
C GLY A 94 4.59 -1.85 -0.81
N LEU A 95 5.78 -2.42 -0.58
CA LEU A 95 6.99 -1.64 -0.37
C LEU A 95 7.40 -1.00 -1.70
N THR A 96 7.61 0.32 -1.69
CA THR A 96 8.27 1.04 -2.79
C THR A 96 9.78 0.99 -2.61
N PRO A 97 10.59 1.29 -3.65
CA PRO A 97 12.04 1.37 -3.51
C PRO A 97 12.48 2.27 -2.34
N LYS A 98 11.82 3.43 -2.17
CA LYS A 98 12.07 4.35 -1.06
C LYS A 98 11.82 3.70 0.30
N THR A 99 10.67 3.05 0.49
CA THR A 99 10.36 2.41 1.79
C THR A 99 11.23 1.19 2.03
N LEU A 100 11.73 0.54 0.97
CA LEU A 100 12.64 -0.59 1.09
C LEU A 100 14.01 -0.16 1.62
N GLU A 101 14.55 0.98 1.15
CA GLU A 101 15.80 1.57 1.65
C GLU A 101 15.77 1.83 3.17
N GLU A 102 14.61 2.17 3.72
CA GLU A 102 14.42 2.38 5.17
C GLU A 102 14.19 1.06 5.94
N PHE A 103 13.59 0.06 5.27
CA PHE A 103 13.19 -1.21 5.87
C PHE A 103 14.33 -2.23 5.95
N GLU A 104 15.10 -2.37 4.88
CA GLU A 104 16.14 -3.40 4.74
C GLU A 104 17.24 -3.33 5.82
N PRO A 105 17.78 -2.16 6.21
CA PRO A 105 18.79 -2.08 7.26
C PRO A 105 18.33 -2.55 8.64
N VAL A 106 17.02 -2.62 8.87
CA VAL A 106 16.41 -2.93 10.16
C VAL A 106 15.85 -4.35 10.19
N TYR A 107 15.26 -4.78 9.06
CA TYR A 107 14.48 -6.01 8.98
C TYR A 107 14.99 -6.99 7.92
N GLY A 108 16.05 -6.67 7.17
CA GLY A 108 16.56 -7.49 6.07
C GLY A 108 16.95 -8.92 6.49
N ASP A 109 17.49 -9.10 7.69
CA ASP A 109 17.84 -10.43 8.21
C ASP A 109 16.62 -11.24 8.72
N ARG A 110 15.45 -10.59 8.83
CA ARG A 110 14.21 -11.17 9.36
C ARG A 110 13.16 -11.46 8.27
N PHE A 111 13.34 -10.90 7.07
CA PHE A 111 12.40 -11.03 5.95
C PHE A 111 13.10 -11.51 4.68
N THR A 112 12.43 -12.36 3.92
CA THR A 112 12.76 -12.55 2.50
C THR A 112 12.09 -11.45 1.69
N ILE A 113 12.86 -10.74 0.85
CA ILE A 113 12.38 -9.63 0.03
C ILE A 113 12.34 -10.09 -1.42
N GLU A 114 11.17 -9.97 -2.05
CA GLU A 114 10.94 -10.40 -3.44
C GLU A 114 10.18 -9.31 -4.21
N GLU A 115 10.57 -9.06 -5.45
CA GLU A 115 9.83 -8.21 -6.39
C GLU A 115 8.90 -9.07 -7.26
N ASN A 116 7.64 -8.66 -7.41
CA ASN A 116 6.73 -9.23 -8.40
C ASN A 116 6.44 -8.21 -9.51
N ARG A 117 6.99 -8.45 -10.69
CA ARG A 117 6.83 -7.56 -11.85
C ARG A 117 5.37 -7.44 -12.31
N GLU A 118 4.57 -8.49 -12.12
CA GLU A 118 3.15 -8.49 -12.52
C GLU A 118 2.31 -7.53 -11.65
N ASP A 119 2.77 -7.23 -10.44
CA ASP A 119 2.10 -6.33 -9.49
C ASP A 119 2.59 -4.87 -9.60
N ALA A 120 3.47 -4.56 -10.57
CA ALA A 120 4.09 -3.24 -10.65
C ALA A 120 3.17 -2.17 -11.26
N ASP A 121 3.04 -1.05 -10.55
CA ASP A 121 2.29 0.12 -11.02
C ASP A 121 3.01 0.88 -12.15
N TYR A 122 2.25 1.27 -13.18
CA TYR A 122 2.74 2.15 -14.24
C TYR A 122 2.44 3.62 -13.92
N ILE A 123 3.50 4.36 -13.57
CA ILE A 123 3.39 5.76 -13.19
C ILE A 123 3.73 6.68 -14.37
N TYR A 124 2.87 7.66 -14.63
CA TYR A 124 3.06 8.69 -15.65
C TYR A 124 2.84 10.07 -15.04
N THR A 125 3.55 11.07 -15.54
CA THR A 125 3.24 12.46 -15.19
C THR A 125 1.95 12.90 -15.88
N VAL A 126 1.21 13.80 -15.22
CA VAL A 126 -0.04 14.35 -15.77
C VAL A 126 0.21 15.04 -17.10
N GLU A 127 1.28 15.82 -17.23
CA GLU A 127 1.65 16.53 -18.46
C GLU A 127 1.91 15.57 -19.61
N LYS A 128 2.53 14.41 -19.33
CA LYS A 128 2.84 13.41 -20.36
C LYS A 128 1.57 12.82 -20.94
N LEU A 129 0.57 12.53 -20.11
CA LEU A 129 -0.71 11.98 -20.56
C LEU A 129 -1.65 13.04 -21.14
N ARG A 130 -1.62 14.27 -20.61
CA ARG A 130 -2.44 15.39 -21.09
C ARG A 130 -1.97 15.92 -22.44
N ASP A 131 -0.67 16.21 -22.57
CA ASP A 131 -0.14 16.95 -23.73
C ASP A 131 0.41 16.03 -24.82
N LEU A 132 0.66 14.75 -24.49
CA LEU A 132 1.20 13.73 -25.38
C LEU A 132 2.43 14.22 -26.18
N ARG A 133 3.30 15.05 -25.59
CA ARG A 133 4.41 15.69 -26.30
C ARG A 133 5.52 14.70 -26.70
N GLY A 134 6.22 15.04 -27.78
CA GLY A 134 7.41 14.31 -28.25
C GLY A 134 7.16 13.20 -29.26
N ARG A 135 8.24 12.72 -29.88
CA ARG A 135 8.19 11.72 -30.97
C ARG A 135 7.62 10.37 -30.52
N LYS A 136 7.96 9.92 -29.31
CA LYS A 136 7.52 8.63 -28.73
C LYS A 136 5.99 8.53 -28.58
N LEU A 137 5.29 9.64 -28.41
CA LEU A 137 3.82 9.69 -28.24
C LEU A 137 3.09 10.09 -29.52
N SER A 138 3.77 10.17 -30.67
CA SER A 138 3.14 10.58 -31.92
C SER A 138 2.03 9.64 -32.38
N SER A 139 2.17 8.32 -32.14
CA SER A 139 1.12 7.35 -32.44
C SER A 139 -0.12 7.58 -31.59
N LYS A 140 0.04 7.92 -30.30
CA LYS A 140 -1.09 8.24 -29.40
C LYS A 140 -1.86 9.47 -29.85
N ARG A 141 -1.17 10.52 -30.32
CA ARG A 141 -1.82 11.68 -30.93
C ARG A 141 -2.60 11.33 -32.19
N ASN A 142 -2.13 10.38 -32.99
CA ASN A 142 -2.85 9.96 -34.20
C ASN A 142 -4.18 9.23 -33.91
N HIS A 143 -4.34 8.59 -32.76
CA HIS A 143 -5.60 7.94 -32.38
C HIS A 143 -6.70 8.90 -31.90
N ILE A 144 -6.34 10.13 -31.54
CA ILE A 144 -7.26 11.12 -30.96
C ILE A 144 -7.67 12.18 -32.00
N LYS A 145 -6.96 12.23 -33.14
CA LYS A 145 -7.37 13.04 -34.29
C LYS A 145 -8.57 12.42 -34.98
#